data_AF-A0A3M8K8D3-F1
#
_entry.id   AF-A0A3M8K8D3-F1
#
_cell.length_a   1.000
_cell.length_b   1.000
_cell.length_c   1.000
_cell.angle_alpha   90.00
_cell.angle_beta   90.00
_cell.angle_gamma   90.00
#
_symmetry.space_group_name_H-M   'P 1'
#
loop_
_entity.id
_entity.type
_entity.pdbx_description
1 polymer ?
#
loop_
_entity_poly.entity_id
_entity_poly.type
_entity_poly.pdbx_seq_one_letter_code
_entity_poly.pdbx_strand_id
1 'polypeptide(L)'
;MTLEIRRLSGPEFAILCPRLVGVYIDAMNYDPAIRDSRTKVWRREIFQPGFTSLVALDQDEILGVAYGYLGTREMWWDRQIRRGIRQEGGPDTSQIELLRDYFEVAEIHVHPLHQSKGIGRILLSQLLWNAPGSNALLSTPEVDGESNLAFKLYRSMGFRDVLRHFIFDGDTRPFAVLSAPLPLPGMVNKPATSDHHPG
;
A
#
# COMPACT_ATOMS: atom_id res chain seq x y z
N MET A 1 -4.62 18.80 -16.33
CA MET A 1 -4.63 17.68 -15.37
C MET A 1 -5.65 17.98 -14.31
N THR A 2 -6.77 17.27 -14.35
CA THR A 2 -7.86 17.34 -13.37
C THR A 2 -7.79 16.05 -12.57
N LEU A 3 -7.08 16.08 -11.43
CA LEU A 3 -6.86 14.90 -10.61
C LEU A 3 -8.13 14.49 -9.86
N GLU A 4 -8.68 13.32 -10.21
CA GLU A 4 -9.78 12.68 -9.49
C GLU A 4 -9.25 11.50 -8.67
N ILE A 5 -9.71 11.40 -7.41
CA ILE A 5 -9.46 10.22 -6.57
C ILE A 5 -10.78 9.50 -6.38
N ARG A 6 -10.86 8.26 -6.86
CA ARG A 6 -12.09 7.47 -6.83
C ARG A 6 -11.89 6.18 -6.06
N ARG A 7 -12.83 5.86 -5.17
CA ARG A 7 -12.91 4.55 -4.53
C ARG A 7 -13.50 3.56 -5.53
N LEU A 8 -12.87 2.40 -5.66
CA LEU A 8 -13.36 1.32 -6.51
C LEU A 8 -14.03 0.26 -5.65
N SER A 9 -15.20 -0.20 -6.08
CA SER A 9 -15.78 -1.44 -5.58
C SER A 9 -14.92 -2.64 -6.01
N GLY A 10 -15.06 -3.79 -5.34
CA GLY A 10 -14.36 -5.02 -5.72
C GLY A 10 -14.54 -5.40 -7.20
N PRO A 11 -15.78 -5.38 -7.76
CA PRO A 11 -16.00 -5.63 -9.18
C PRO A 11 -15.34 -4.60 -10.11
N GLU A 12 -15.42 -3.30 -9.81
CA GLU A 12 -14.74 -2.27 -10.62
C GLU A 12 -13.22 -2.46 -10.60
N PHE A 13 -12.65 -2.72 -9.42
CA PHE A 13 -11.24 -3.04 -9.27
C PHE A 13 -10.86 -4.26 -10.11
N ALA A 14 -11.66 -5.34 -10.08
CA ALA A 14 -11.40 -6.55 -10.85
C ALA A 14 -11.43 -6.31 -12.37
N ILE A 15 -12.33 -5.45 -12.85
CA ILE A 15 -12.40 -5.03 -14.26
C ILE A 15 -11.16 -4.23 -14.64
N LEU A 16 -10.78 -3.23 -13.83
CA LEU A 16 -9.64 -2.35 -14.07
C LEU A 16 -8.28 -2.98 -13.79
N CYS A 17 -8.25 -4.12 -13.07
CA CYS A 17 -7.04 -4.76 -12.54
C CYS A 17 -5.90 -4.89 -13.55
N PRO A 18 -6.11 -5.30 -14.82
CA PRO A 18 -5.00 -5.38 -15.78
C PRO A 18 -4.30 -4.03 -16.05
N ARG A 19 -5.04 -2.92 -15.99
CA ARG A 19 -4.51 -1.56 -16.14
C ARG A 19 -3.82 -1.09 -14.86
N LEU A 20 -4.41 -1.39 -13.69
CA LEU A 20 -3.82 -1.07 -12.38
C LEU A 20 -2.48 -1.79 -12.17
N VAL A 21 -2.40 -3.07 -12.55
CA VAL A 21 -1.16 -3.85 -12.57
C VAL A 21 -0.14 -3.26 -13.54
N GLY A 22 -0.59 -2.62 -14.63
CA GLY A 22 0.29 -1.86 -15.52
C GLY A 22 1.05 -0.77 -14.78
N VAL A 23 0.34 0.05 -13.99
CA VAL A 23 0.97 1.10 -13.17
C VAL A 23 1.99 0.52 -12.19
N TYR A 24 1.70 -0.62 -11.57
CA TYR A 24 2.64 -1.34 -10.70
C TYR A 24 3.90 -1.78 -11.45
N ILE A 25 3.75 -2.40 -12.62
CA ILE A 25 4.87 -2.85 -13.46
C ILE A 25 5.75 -1.66 -13.86
N ASP A 26 5.12 -0.56 -14.30
CA ASP A 26 5.84 0.64 -14.75
C ASP A 26 6.53 1.34 -13.57
N ALA A 27 5.86 1.47 -12.42
CA ALA A 27 6.40 2.09 -11.22
C ALA A 27 7.59 1.34 -10.62
N MET A 28 7.56 0.01 -10.68
CA MET A 28 8.59 -0.86 -10.12
C MET A 28 9.63 -1.33 -11.15
N ASN A 29 9.47 -0.94 -12.42
CA ASN A 29 10.30 -1.38 -13.54
C ASN A 29 10.40 -2.92 -13.64
N TYR A 30 9.27 -3.61 -13.52
CA TYR A 30 9.19 -5.07 -13.63
C TYR A 30 9.02 -5.54 -15.07
N ASP A 31 9.31 -6.82 -15.31
CA ASP A 31 9.03 -7.47 -16.60
C ASP A 31 7.50 -7.50 -16.85
N PRO A 32 7.01 -6.93 -17.97
CA PRO A 32 5.59 -6.98 -18.33
C PRO A 32 4.97 -8.39 -18.36
N ALA A 33 5.79 -9.45 -18.52
CA ALA A 33 5.34 -10.84 -18.51
C ALA A 33 4.61 -11.25 -17.22
N ILE A 34 4.84 -10.56 -16.10
CA ILE A 34 4.15 -10.86 -14.83
C ILE A 34 2.69 -10.35 -14.79
N ARG A 35 2.24 -9.59 -15.79
CA ARG A 35 0.93 -8.90 -15.76
C ARG A 35 -0.23 -9.85 -15.50
N ASP A 36 -0.29 -10.97 -16.20
CA ASP A 36 -1.42 -11.90 -16.10
C ASP A 36 -1.44 -12.63 -14.75
N SER A 37 -0.28 -13.06 -14.26
CA SER A 37 -0.18 -13.71 -12.96
C SER A 37 -0.52 -12.74 -11.83
N ARG A 38 0.00 -11.51 -11.88
CA ARG A 38 -0.27 -10.48 -10.89
C ARG A 38 -1.72 -10.02 -10.90
N THR A 39 -2.33 -9.88 -12.08
CA THR A 39 -3.77 -9.59 -12.22
C THR A 39 -4.63 -10.65 -11.54
N LYS A 40 -4.27 -11.94 -11.67
CA LYS A 40 -5.00 -13.03 -10.98
C LYS A 40 -4.85 -12.95 -9.46
N VAL A 41 -3.66 -12.56 -8.97
CA VAL A 41 -3.42 -12.37 -7.53
C VAL A 41 -4.28 -11.22 -6.99
N TRP A 42 -4.15 -10.02 -7.56
CA TRP A 42 -4.89 -8.83 -7.12
C TRP A 42 -6.41 -9.01 -7.20
N ARG A 43 -6.91 -9.74 -8.21
CA ARG A 43 -8.35 -10.08 -8.30
C ARG A 43 -8.84 -10.99 -7.18
N ARG A 44 -7.99 -11.84 -6.61
CA ARG A 44 -8.37 -12.68 -5.46
C ARG A 44 -8.36 -11.87 -4.17
N GLU A 45 -7.53 -10.86 -4.09
CA GLU A 45 -7.41 -10.01 -2.89
C GLU A 45 -8.64 -9.14 -2.64
N ILE A 46 -9.51 -8.94 -3.65
CA ILE A 46 -10.81 -8.26 -3.47
C ILE A 46 -11.71 -8.95 -2.44
N PHE A 47 -11.47 -10.24 -2.16
CA PHE A 47 -12.25 -11.03 -1.20
C PHE A 47 -11.66 -10.98 0.22
N GLN A 48 -10.53 -10.30 0.43
CA GLN A 48 -9.97 -10.17 1.76
C GLN A 48 -10.86 -9.28 2.64
N PRO A 49 -11.07 -9.63 3.92
CA PRO A 49 -11.83 -8.80 4.84
C PRO A 49 -11.31 -7.37 4.89
N GLY A 50 -12.20 -6.39 4.83
CA GLY A 50 -11.82 -4.97 4.87
C GLY A 50 -11.18 -4.44 3.58
N PHE A 51 -11.22 -5.19 2.47
CA PHE A 51 -10.70 -4.74 1.18
C PHE A 51 -11.19 -3.33 0.83
N THR A 52 -10.24 -2.43 0.60
CA THR A 52 -10.48 -1.05 0.20
C THR A 52 -9.49 -0.70 -0.91
N SER A 53 -9.98 -0.07 -1.97
CA SER A 53 -9.12 0.36 -3.09
C SER A 53 -9.49 1.76 -3.58
N LEU A 54 -8.47 2.48 -4.05
CA LEU A 54 -8.55 3.81 -4.62
C LEU A 54 -7.75 3.85 -5.92
N VAL A 55 -8.23 4.65 -6.86
CA VAL A 55 -7.53 4.97 -8.10
C VAL A 55 -7.40 6.48 -8.22
N ALA A 56 -6.25 6.93 -8.71
CA ALA A 56 -6.02 8.31 -9.14
C ALA A 56 -6.17 8.39 -10.65
N LEU A 57 -6.98 9.33 -11.12
CA LEU A 57 -7.35 9.49 -12.52
C LEU A 57 -7.07 10.93 -12.99
N ASP A 58 -6.71 11.09 -14.26
CA ASP A 58 -6.90 12.34 -15.01
C ASP A 58 -7.72 12.00 -16.24
N GLN A 59 -9.00 12.41 -16.24
CA GLN A 59 -10.00 11.92 -17.18
C GLN A 59 -10.07 10.36 -17.12
N ASP A 60 -9.78 9.68 -18.22
CA ASP A 60 -9.78 8.20 -18.30
C ASP A 60 -8.39 7.55 -18.07
N GLU A 61 -7.35 8.37 -17.84
CA GLU A 61 -5.99 7.91 -17.61
C GLU A 61 -5.77 7.54 -16.14
N ILE A 62 -5.23 6.33 -15.90
CA ILE A 62 -4.90 5.87 -14.56
C ILE A 62 -3.51 6.35 -14.18
N LEU A 63 -3.44 7.25 -13.20
CA LEU A 63 -2.19 7.83 -12.71
C LEU A 63 -1.62 7.09 -11.51
N GLY A 64 -2.46 6.37 -10.77
CA GLY A 64 -2.03 5.67 -9.55
C GLY A 64 -3.10 4.77 -8.98
N VAL A 65 -2.68 3.86 -8.11
CA VAL A 65 -3.55 2.91 -7.41
C VAL A 65 -3.05 2.76 -5.99
N ALA A 66 -3.97 2.62 -5.03
CA ALA A 66 -3.64 2.15 -3.70
C ALA A 66 -4.76 1.23 -3.20
N TYR A 67 -4.39 0.09 -2.60
CA TYR A 67 -5.38 -0.77 -1.96
C TYR A 67 -4.77 -1.52 -0.79
N GLY A 68 -5.66 -2.05 0.04
CA GLY A 68 -5.30 -2.83 1.21
C GLY A 68 -6.49 -3.55 1.81
N TYR A 69 -6.23 -4.32 2.85
CA TYR A 69 -7.21 -5.15 3.54
C TYR A 69 -6.74 -5.45 4.97
N LEU A 70 -7.59 -6.05 5.80
CA LEU A 70 -7.20 -6.47 7.15
C LEU A 70 -6.16 -7.58 7.09
N GLY A 71 -5.10 -7.41 7.88
CA GLY A 71 -4.08 -8.42 8.07
C GLY A 71 -4.65 -9.70 8.68
N THR A 72 -4.17 -10.86 8.23
CA THR A 72 -4.56 -12.15 8.79
C THR A 72 -3.41 -13.14 8.79
N ARG A 73 -3.39 -14.02 9.79
CA ARG A 73 -2.38 -15.07 9.97
C ARG A 73 -2.37 -16.11 8.84
N GLU A 74 -3.47 -16.18 8.10
CA GLU A 74 -3.62 -17.07 6.95
C GLU A 74 -2.89 -16.55 5.70
N MET A 75 -2.56 -15.26 5.67
CA MET A 75 -1.85 -14.65 4.55
C MET A 75 -0.36 -14.96 4.62
N TRP A 76 0.24 -15.15 3.43
CA TRP A 76 1.66 -15.42 3.33
C TRP A 76 2.50 -14.26 3.87
N TRP A 77 2.10 -13.01 3.60
CA TRP A 77 2.82 -11.82 4.04
C TRP A 77 2.93 -11.73 5.57
N ASP A 78 1.82 -11.89 6.31
CA ASP A 78 1.83 -11.94 7.79
C ASP A 78 2.79 -13.01 8.32
N ARG A 79 2.79 -14.21 7.72
CA ARG A 79 3.71 -15.29 8.14
C ARG A 79 5.17 -14.91 7.97
N GLN A 80 5.51 -14.18 6.91
CA GLN A 80 6.86 -13.67 6.68
C GLN A 80 7.24 -12.63 7.74
N ILE A 81 6.34 -11.69 8.06
CA ILE A 81 6.61 -10.68 9.10
C ILE A 81 6.83 -11.33 10.46
N ARG A 82 5.96 -12.27 10.86
CA ARG A 82 6.13 -13.03 12.10
C ARG A 82 7.42 -13.83 12.11
N ARG A 83 7.88 -14.34 10.96
CA ARG A 83 9.17 -15.01 10.85
C ARG A 83 10.31 -14.04 11.10
N GLY A 84 10.31 -12.88 10.45
CA GLY A 84 11.34 -11.85 10.64
C GLY A 84 11.45 -11.44 12.12
N ILE A 85 10.32 -11.15 12.76
CA ILE A 85 10.31 -10.78 14.19
C ILE A 85 10.86 -11.92 15.08
N ARG A 86 10.55 -13.19 14.77
CA ARG A 86 11.15 -14.31 15.50
C ARG A 86 12.66 -14.42 15.30
N GLN A 87 13.15 -14.08 14.11
CA GLN A 87 14.59 -14.11 13.80
C GLN A 87 15.36 -12.99 14.51
N GLU A 88 14.71 -11.85 14.79
CA GLU A 88 15.30 -10.72 15.54
C GLU A 88 15.30 -10.91 17.07
N GLY A 89 14.90 -12.09 17.57
CA GLY A 89 14.89 -12.41 19.01
C GLY A 89 13.51 -12.65 19.60
N GLY A 90 12.46 -12.63 18.77
CA GLY A 90 11.08 -12.85 19.21
C GLY A 90 10.30 -11.54 19.39
N PRO A 91 8.96 -11.62 19.37
CA PRO A 91 8.14 -10.42 19.41
C PRO A 91 8.10 -9.83 20.83
N ASP A 92 8.20 -8.50 20.92
CA ASP A 92 7.82 -7.78 22.14
C ASP A 92 6.29 -7.60 22.24
N THR A 93 5.83 -7.00 23.34
CA THR A 93 4.40 -6.76 23.58
C THR A 93 3.77 -5.89 22.50
N SER A 94 4.48 -4.85 22.05
CA SER A 94 3.98 -3.91 21.03
C SER A 94 3.83 -4.60 19.67
N GLN A 95 4.76 -5.46 19.30
CA GLN A 95 4.70 -6.23 18.06
C GLN A 95 3.61 -7.33 18.12
N ILE A 96 3.38 -7.92 19.30
CA ILE A 96 2.25 -8.83 19.50
C ILE A 96 0.92 -8.11 19.27
N GLU A 97 0.75 -6.92 19.86
CA GLU A 97 -0.46 -6.11 19.72
C GLU A 97 -0.67 -5.63 18.29
N LEU A 98 0.39 -5.13 17.65
CA LEU A 98 0.41 -4.71 16.25
C LEU A 98 -0.09 -5.82 15.32
N LEU A 99 0.43 -7.04 15.48
CA LEU A 99 0.07 -8.18 14.65
C LEU A 99 -1.24 -8.88 15.10
N ARG A 100 -2.00 -8.31 16.03
CA ARG A 100 -3.39 -8.72 16.32
C ARG A 100 -4.40 -7.95 15.50
N ASP A 101 -4.12 -6.68 15.18
CA ASP A 101 -5.04 -5.79 14.50
C ASP A 101 -4.30 -4.72 13.68
N TYR A 102 -4.24 -4.96 12.37
CA TYR A 102 -3.64 -4.02 11.43
C TYR A 102 -4.33 -4.09 10.06
N PHE A 103 -4.31 -2.96 9.37
CA PHE A 103 -4.59 -2.81 7.95
C PHE A 103 -3.30 -2.96 7.16
N GLU A 104 -3.26 -3.91 6.23
CA GLU A 104 -2.17 -4.04 5.27
C GLU A 104 -2.37 -3.08 4.11
N VAL A 105 -1.45 -2.15 3.90
CA VAL A 105 -1.35 -1.43 2.61
C VAL A 105 -0.63 -2.35 1.64
N ALA A 106 -1.40 -3.22 1.00
CA ALA A 106 -0.90 -4.25 0.11
C ALA A 106 -0.16 -3.65 -1.09
N GLU A 107 -0.73 -2.61 -1.71
CA GLU A 107 -0.10 -1.95 -2.85
C GLU A 107 -0.38 -0.44 -2.83
N ILE A 108 0.63 0.34 -3.22
CA ILE A 108 0.50 1.77 -3.50
C ILE A 108 1.51 2.18 -4.57
N HIS A 109 1.02 2.61 -5.73
CA HIS A 109 1.84 2.93 -6.88
C HIS A 109 1.32 4.17 -7.60
N VAL A 110 2.25 4.97 -8.11
CA VAL A 110 1.98 6.12 -8.97
C VAL A 110 2.81 5.94 -10.23
N HIS A 111 2.17 6.12 -11.38
CA HIS A 111 2.83 6.03 -12.68
C HIS A 111 4.07 6.95 -12.71
N PRO A 112 5.24 6.49 -13.20
CA PRO A 112 6.50 7.24 -13.11
C PRO A 112 6.42 8.70 -13.59
N LEU A 113 5.68 8.95 -14.68
CA LEU A 113 5.50 10.31 -15.25
C LEU A 113 4.66 11.26 -14.38
N HIS A 114 4.03 10.75 -13.32
CA HIS A 114 3.16 11.52 -12.41
C HIS A 114 3.63 11.46 -10.95
N GLN A 115 4.82 10.93 -10.69
CA GLN A 115 5.45 10.98 -9.37
C GLN A 115 5.85 12.42 -9.00
N SER A 116 6.11 12.63 -7.71
CA SER A 116 6.46 13.96 -7.13
C SER A 116 5.38 15.05 -7.27
N LYS A 117 4.14 14.68 -7.63
CA LYS A 117 2.97 15.59 -7.72
C LYS A 117 1.99 15.46 -6.55
N GLY A 118 2.38 14.80 -5.46
CA GLY A 118 1.54 14.60 -4.28
C GLY A 118 0.50 13.46 -4.37
N ILE A 119 0.32 12.82 -5.53
CA ILE A 119 -0.69 11.77 -5.76
C ILE A 119 -0.57 10.62 -4.75
N GLY A 120 0.64 10.11 -4.51
CA GLY A 120 0.86 9.01 -3.56
C GLY A 120 0.44 9.37 -2.13
N ARG A 121 0.67 10.62 -1.71
CA ARG A 121 0.22 11.12 -0.41
C ARG A 121 -1.30 11.16 -0.33
N ILE A 122 -1.96 11.64 -1.38
CA ILE A 122 -3.42 11.74 -1.42
C ILE A 122 -4.03 10.33 -1.37
N LEU A 123 -3.53 9.40 -2.21
CA LEU A 123 -3.96 8.01 -2.22
C LEU A 123 -3.80 7.34 -0.85
N LEU A 124 -2.61 7.45 -0.23
CA LEU A 124 -2.35 6.81 1.06
C LEU A 124 -3.21 7.41 2.18
N SER A 125 -3.37 8.74 2.20
CA SER A 125 -4.18 9.42 3.22
C SER A 125 -5.66 9.04 3.09
N GLN A 126 -6.19 9.01 1.87
CA GLN A 126 -7.57 8.60 1.59
C GLN A 126 -7.80 7.12 1.89
N LEU A 127 -6.82 6.25 1.60
CA LEU A 127 -6.89 4.82 1.87
C LEU A 127 -6.99 4.57 3.38
N LEU A 128 -6.09 5.20 4.15
CA LEU A 128 -5.94 4.98 5.58
C LEU A 128 -6.93 5.77 6.44
N TRP A 129 -7.66 6.71 5.83
CA TRP A 129 -8.66 7.53 6.51
C TRP A 129 -9.68 6.75 7.34
N ASN A 130 -10.31 5.76 6.69
CA ASN A 130 -11.31 4.87 7.27
C ASN A 130 -10.86 3.41 7.08
N ALA A 131 -9.55 3.16 7.06
CA ALA A 131 -9.05 1.81 7.01
C ALA A 131 -9.47 1.06 8.29
N PRO A 132 -10.01 -0.16 8.17
CA PRO A 132 -10.31 -0.96 9.35
C PRO A 132 -9.01 -1.40 10.01
N GLY A 133 -8.88 -1.20 11.32
CA GLY A 133 -7.75 -1.64 12.13
C GLY A 133 -7.08 -0.52 12.92
N SER A 134 -6.36 -0.88 13.97
CA SER A 134 -5.69 0.07 14.87
C SER A 134 -4.35 0.58 14.35
N ASN A 135 -3.76 -0.09 13.35
CA ASN A 135 -2.49 0.27 12.74
C ASN A 135 -2.51 0.04 11.23
N ALA A 136 -1.69 0.76 10.49
CA ALA A 136 -1.36 0.47 9.10
C ALA A 136 0.02 -0.17 9.02
N LEU A 137 0.16 -1.22 8.21
CA LEU A 137 1.40 -1.95 7.98
C LEU A 137 1.70 -2.03 6.48
N LEU A 138 2.98 -1.93 6.12
CA LEU A 138 3.43 -2.11 4.75
C LEU A 138 4.89 -2.57 4.71
N SER A 139 5.31 -3.07 3.56
CA SER A 139 6.72 -3.32 3.26
C SER A 139 7.20 -2.49 2.08
N THR A 140 8.45 -2.04 2.12
CA THR A 140 9.09 -1.32 1.02
C THR A 140 10.52 -1.81 0.83
N PRO A 141 11.01 -1.96 -0.42
CA PRO A 141 12.41 -2.27 -0.67
C PRO A 141 13.30 -1.20 -0.02
N GLU A 142 14.36 -1.63 0.65
CA GLU A 142 15.37 -0.74 1.18
C GLU A 142 16.24 -0.18 0.06
N VAL A 143 16.67 1.06 0.27
CA VAL A 143 17.63 1.77 -0.56
C VAL A 143 18.57 2.53 0.37
N ASP A 144 19.80 2.76 -0.08
CA ASP A 144 20.82 3.43 0.74
C ASP A 144 20.32 4.78 1.26
N GLY A 145 20.42 4.98 2.57
CA GLY A 145 20.00 6.20 3.25
C GLY A 145 18.52 6.56 3.07
N GLU A 146 17.65 5.59 2.76
CA GLU A 146 16.22 5.82 2.51
C GLU A 146 15.95 6.85 1.39
N SER A 147 16.87 6.96 0.44
CA SER A 147 16.92 8.00 -0.59
C SER A 147 15.91 7.84 -1.74
N ASN A 148 14.73 7.27 -1.49
CA ASN A 148 13.64 7.17 -2.49
C ASN A 148 12.36 7.93 -2.06
N LEU A 149 11.41 8.04 -2.98
CA LEU A 149 10.12 8.72 -2.73
C LEU A 149 9.24 7.96 -1.74
N ALA A 150 9.33 6.63 -1.71
CA ALA A 150 8.52 5.78 -0.85
C ALA A 150 8.84 6.02 0.64
N PHE A 151 10.11 5.92 1.05
CA PHE A 151 10.50 6.21 2.43
C PHE A 151 10.17 7.64 2.81
N LYS A 152 10.51 8.63 1.98
CA LYS A 152 10.17 10.04 2.24
C LYS A 152 8.67 10.21 2.52
N LEU A 153 7.81 9.56 1.72
CA LEU A 153 6.37 9.55 1.93
C LEU A 153 6.01 8.92 3.28
N TYR A 154 6.41 7.67 3.52
CA TYR A 154 6.01 6.93 4.72
C TYR A 154 6.49 7.60 6.00
N ARG A 155 7.76 8.03 6.06
CA ARG A 155 8.31 8.76 7.22
C ARG A 155 7.53 10.05 7.49
N SER A 156 7.20 10.80 6.44
CA SER A 156 6.40 12.03 6.56
C SER A 156 4.95 11.80 7.01
N MET A 157 4.48 10.56 7.00
CA MET A 157 3.14 10.14 7.46
C MET A 157 3.19 9.38 8.79
N GLY A 158 4.35 9.35 9.45
CA GLY A 158 4.51 8.79 10.79
C GLY A 158 4.84 7.30 10.83
N PHE A 159 5.16 6.67 9.69
CA PHE A 159 5.55 5.27 9.64
C PHE A 159 6.94 5.03 10.27
N ARG A 160 7.02 4.02 11.12
CA ARG A 160 8.20 3.61 11.90
C ARG A 160 8.57 2.16 11.63
N ASP A 161 9.82 1.81 11.88
CA ASP A 161 10.33 0.49 11.59
C ASP A 161 9.74 -0.59 12.51
N VAL A 162 9.37 -1.71 11.90
CA VAL A 162 9.01 -2.97 12.56
C VAL A 162 10.10 -4.01 12.31
N LEU A 163 10.60 -4.06 11.06
CA LEU A 163 11.74 -4.90 10.64
C LEU A 163 12.63 -4.10 9.69
N ARG A 164 13.93 -4.37 9.71
CA ARG A 164 14.93 -3.83 8.77
C ARG A 164 15.75 -4.96 8.15
N HIS A 165 16.28 -4.70 6.97
CA HIS A 165 17.13 -5.63 6.22
C HIS A 165 16.47 -7.01 6.03
N PHE A 166 15.13 -7.04 6.02
CA PHE A 166 14.38 -8.28 6.00
C PHE A 166 14.31 -8.83 4.57
N ILE A 167 14.61 -10.11 4.42
CA ILE A 167 14.57 -10.82 3.13
C ILE A 167 13.31 -11.67 3.09
N PHE A 168 12.39 -11.33 2.19
CA PHE A 168 11.21 -12.13 1.92
C PHE A 168 11.57 -13.37 1.11
N ASP A 169 10.86 -14.48 1.33
CA ASP A 169 11.03 -15.66 0.48
C ASP A 169 10.69 -15.33 -0.97
N GLY A 170 11.66 -15.52 -1.88
CA GLY A 170 11.48 -15.27 -3.31
C GLY A 170 11.86 -13.86 -3.78
N ASP A 171 12.33 -12.97 -2.90
CA ASP A 171 12.92 -11.68 -3.28
C ASP A 171 14.26 -11.50 -2.57
N THR A 172 15.32 -11.25 -3.33
CA THR A 172 16.69 -11.12 -2.78
C THR A 172 16.98 -9.72 -2.25
N ARG A 173 16.10 -8.74 -2.50
CA ARG A 173 16.29 -7.38 -2.01
C ARG A 173 15.97 -7.29 -0.51
N PRO A 174 16.69 -6.45 0.26
CA PRO A 174 16.30 -6.11 1.61
C PRO A 174 15.02 -5.26 1.60
N PHE A 175 14.13 -5.51 2.57
CA PHE A 175 12.92 -4.73 2.80
C PHE A 175 12.89 -4.19 4.22
N ALA A 176 12.33 -2.99 4.35
CA ALA A 176 11.82 -2.49 5.61
C ALA A 176 10.35 -2.85 5.72
N VAL A 177 9.91 -3.23 6.92
CA VAL A 177 8.49 -3.36 7.27
C VAL A 177 8.18 -2.21 8.20
N LEU A 178 7.18 -1.41 7.84
CA LEU A 178 6.85 -0.18 8.53
C LEU A 178 5.44 -0.23 9.10
N SER A 179 5.23 0.46 10.22
CA SER A 179 3.93 0.61 10.85
C SER A 179 3.62 2.05 11.23
N ALA A 180 2.34 2.41 11.24
CA ALA A 180 1.83 3.65 11.82
C ALA A 180 0.50 3.38 12.55
N PRO A 181 0.23 4.02 13.70
CA PRO A 181 -1.07 3.92 14.34
C PRO A 181 -2.15 4.59 13.47
N LEU A 182 -3.37 4.06 13.53
CA LEU A 182 -4.55 4.65 12.90
C LEU A 182 -5.48 5.25 13.98
N PRO A 183 -6.07 6.44 13.74
CA PRO A 183 -5.87 7.30 12.59
C PRO A 183 -4.42 7.85 12.53
N LEU A 184 -3.92 8.13 11.33
CA LEU A 184 -2.56 8.63 11.18
C LEU A 184 -2.36 9.95 11.97
N PRO A 185 -1.14 10.23 12.48
CA PRO A 185 -0.86 11.48 13.16
C PRO A 185 -1.26 12.70 12.34
N GLY A 186 -2.11 13.56 12.91
CA GLY A 186 -2.62 14.77 12.25
C GLY A 186 -3.78 14.55 11.27
N MET A 187 -4.25 13.31 11.10
CA MET A 187 -5.27 12.93 10.13
C MET A 187 -6.60 12.58 10.83
N VAL A 188 -7.19 13.56 11.51
CA VAL A 188 -8.45 13.40 12.29
C VAL A 188 -9.70 13.88 11.51
N ASN A 189 -9.54 14.75 10.49
CA ASN A 189 -10.65 15.41 9.74
C ASN A 189 -10.61 15.17 8.23
N LYS A 190 -11.75 14.76 7.60
CA LYS A 190 -11.80 14.04 6.29
C LYS A 190 -10.81 14.66 5.28
N PRO A 191 -9.91 13.90 4.61
CA PRO A 191 -8.99 14.48 3.65
C PRO A 191 -9.86 15.07 2.55
N ALA A 192 -9.53 16.28 2.10
CA ALA A 192 -10.28 16.93 1.04
C ALA A 192 -10.42 15.96 -0.15
N THR A 193 -11.67 15.70 -0.56
CA THR A 193 -11.93 15.02 -1.82
C THR A 193 -11.67 16.05 -2.92
N SER A 194 -10.87 15.68 -3.92
CA SER A 194 -10.77 16.49 -5.14
C SER A 194 -12.03 16.25 -5.98
N ASP A 195 -13.19 16.67 -5.46
CA ASP A 195 -14.42 16.71 -6.23
C ASP A 195 -14.36 17.94 -7.15
N HIS A 196 -14.00 17.72 -8.41
CA HIS A 196 -14.33 18.65 -9.48
C HIS A 196 -15.41 18.00 -10.34
N HIS A 197 -16.66 18.35 -10.06
CA HIS A 197 -17.76 18.13 -11.00
C HIS A 197 -17.59 19.11 -12.17
N PRO A 198 -17.63 18.68 -13.44
CA PRO A 198 -17.89 19.60 -14.53
C PRO A 198 -19.39 19.91 -14.54
N GLY A 199 -19.72 21.21 -14.45
CA GLY A 199 -21.03 21.74 -14.85
C GLY A 199 -21.13 21.94 -16.35
#